data_AF-A0A7S3D7K7-F1
#
_entry.id   AF-A0A7S3D7K7-F1
#
_cell.length_a   1.000
_cell.length_b   1.000
_cell.length_c   1.000
_cell.angle_alpha   90.00
_cell.angle_beta   90.00
_cell.angle_gamma   90.00
#
_symmetry.space_group_name_H-M   'P 1'
#
loop_
_entity.id
_entity.type
_entity.pdbx_description
1 polymer ?
#
loop_
_entity_poly.entity_id
_entity_poly.type
_entity_poly.pdbx_seq_one_letter_code
_entity_poly.pdbx_strand_id
1 'polypeptide(L)'
;MADFSKVVPSGDSAFDKHGKLTRAFANGEATSEPIIVVHGKVLSGRSMFCFKVYNPFRVGLAKFIYHSATDGVILSIIILNTILLALQDYALELYSLKGDTWAVTLTQMIEGLNYFTTAIFLMEVLILFVVQGVFVGKHTYFRDNWNRIDFLIVVLALVEIGWDISSALSTGTSSKPPTKMFSAFRAFRALRPLRSFRFFEGTKAILESLRKSLGLLLNVFLFMLFFLVLFGIMGVELFGNSLNRRCVFEDQNDTLIAPLIFCKTDEKCSRHFCFNGMPESHGVVGPRYNCSVDPDIIQQTMDLPLQDAPKVFCDQNYGNPHALWNFDNFATAAYTIFQTSTLDGWAPTIMLPLMDSELSAGIAYFFLLVFFL
;
A
#
# COMPACT_ATOMS: atom_id res chain seq x y z
N MET A 1 -1.56 22.28 45.44
CA MET A 1 -2.80 22.70 44.73
C MET A 1 -2.43 23.94 43.92
N ALA A 2 -1.96 23.77 42.69
CA ALA A 2 -1.51 24.88 41.84
C ALA A 2 -2.52 25.06 40.71
N ASP A 3 -3.17 26.22 40.69
CA ASP A 3 -4.13 26.63 39.68
C ASP A 3 -3.36 27.07 38.42
N PHE A 4 -3.38 26.25 37.37
CA PHE A 4 -2.67 26.47 36.10
C PHE A 4 -3.58 27.04 35.01
N SER A 5 -4.60 27.80 35.37
CA SER A 5 -5.40 28.56 34.39
C SER A 5 -4.96 30.04 34.37
N LYS A 6 -4.05 30.40 33.45
CA LYS A 6 -3.73 31.81 33.20
C LYS A 6 -4.70 32.36 32.15
N VAL A 7 -5.59 33.25 32.59
CA VAL A 7 -6.36 34.12 31.69
C VAL A 7 -5.40 35.21 31.22
N VAL A 8 -5.03 35.20 29.95
CA VAL A 8 -4.14 36.21 29.36
C VAL A 8 -5.01 37.19 28.57
N PRO A 9 -5.07 38.48 28.94
CA PRO A 9 -5.71 39.48 28.09
C PRO A 9 -4.90 39.64 26.82
N SER A 10 -5.60 39.63 25.70
CA SER A 10 -5.09 39.75 24.33
C SER A 10 -4.53 41.14 24.05
N GLY A 11 -3.24 41.31 24.35
CA GLY A 11 -2.33 42.18 23.61
C GLY A 11 -1.28 41.28 22.96
N ASP A 12 -0.87 41.59 21.73
CA ASP A 12 -0.04 40.73 20.87
C ASP A 12 1.11 40.06 21.64
N SER A 13 0.91 38.79 21.99
CA SER A 13 1.92 37.96 22.64
C SER A 13 2.80 37.36 21.54
N ALA A 14 3.97 37.96 21.32
CA ALA A 14 5.04 37.31 20.60
C ALA A 14 5.50 36.08 21.42
N PHE A 15 5.42 34.89 20.81
CA PHE A 15 6.04 33.69 21.36
C PHE A 15 7.48 33.63 20.86
N ASP A 16 8.44 33.54 21.78
CA ASP A 16 9.85 33.25 21.43
C ASP A 16 9.98 31.79 20.93
N LYS A 17 11.08 31.47 20.23
CA LYS A 17 11.46 30.17 19.64
C LYS A 17 11.45 28.99 20.62
N HIS A 18 11.26 29.24 21.92
CA HIS A 18 11.11 28.26 22.99
C HIS A 18 9.71 28.24 23.64
N GLY A 19 8.70 28.89 23.06
CA GLY A 19 7.31 28.82 23.52
C GLY A 19 6.99 29.60 24.80
N LYS A 20 7.86 30.53 25.24
CA LYS A 20 7.61 31.40 26.40
C LYS A 20 6.97 32.73 25.99
N LEU A 21 5.94 33.13 26.74
CA LEU A 21 5.13 34.34 26.55
C LEU A 21 5.96 35.60 26.89
N THR A 22 6.27 36.45 25.91
CA THR A 22 6.89 37.77 26.15
C THR A 22 5.80 38.85 26.19
N ARG A 23 5.71 39.63 27.26
CA ARG A 23 4.76 40.76 27.40
C ARG A 23 5.28 41.95 26.59
N ALA A 24 4.52 42.40 25.59
CA ALA A 24 4.66 43.74 25.02
C ALA A 24 3.31 44.46 25.12
N PHE A 25 3.30 45.63 25.74
CA PHE A 25 2.17 46.57 25.75
C PHE A 25 2.43 47.64 24.69
N ALA A 26 1.49 47.86 23.76
CA ALA A 26 1.17 49.20 23.24
C ALA A 26 -0.09 49.19 22.36
N ASN A 27 -1.05 50.04 22.75
CA ASN A 27 -2.02 50.78 21.94
C ASN A 27 -3.12 50.05 21.14
N GLY A 28 -4.30 49.98 21.76
CA GLY A 28 -5.49 50.69 21.25
C GLY A 28 -6.12 50.25 19.94
N GLU A 29 -6.84 49.12 19.95
CA GLU A 29 -8.18 48.93 19.36
C GLU A 29 -8.69 47.53 19.76
N ALA A 30 -9.57 47.48 20.75
CA ALA A 30 -9.99 46.23 21.40
C ALA A 30 -11.25 45.64 20.74
N THR A 31 -11.08 44.82 19.71
CA THR A 31 -12.02 43.73 19.38
C THR A 31 -11.35 42.39 19.68
N SER A 32 -11.10 42.14 20.96
CA SER A 32 -10.13 41.16 21.39
C SER A 32 -10.84 39.91 21.95
N GLU A 33 -10.92 38.85 21.13
CA GLU A 33 -11.53 37.58 21.57
C GLU A 33 -10.75 36.96 22.74
N PRO A 34 -11.43 36.43 23.77
CA PRO A 34 -10.76 35.89 24.94
C PRO A 34 -9.97 34.61 24.62
N ILE A 35 -8.72 34.57 25.06
CA ILE A 35 -7.79 33.46 24.86
C ILE A 35 -7.48 32.81 26.22
N ILE A 36 -7.67 31.50 26.36
CA ILE A 36 -7.23 30.72 27.52
C ILE A 36 -6.20 29.71 27.07
N VAL A 37 -5.06 29.63 27.76
CA VAL A 37 -4.03 28.62 27.50
C VAL A 37 -4.10 27.54 28.56
N VAL A 38 -4.37 26.30 28.18
CA VAL A 38 -4.38 25.13 29.06
C VAL A 38 -3.30 24.17 28.56
N HIS A 39 -2.33 23.84 29.42
CA HIS A 39 -1.20 22.95 29.07
C HIS A 39 -0.50 23.32 27.74
N GLY A 40 -0.31 24.62 27.47
CA GLY A 40 0.36 25.12 26.27
C GLY A 40 -0.50 25.18 24.99
N LYS A 41 -1.76 24.71 25.02
CA LYS A 41 -2.70 24.81 23.91
C LYS A 41 -3.65 25.99 24.08
N VAL A 42 -3.82 26.75 23.00
CA VAL A 42 -4.62 27.98 22.94
C VAL A 42 -6.08 27.63 22.67
N LEU A 43 -6.97 28.03 23.57
CA LEU A 43 -8.43 28.00 23.41
C LEU A 43 -8.86 29.41 23.01
N SER A 44 -9.51 29.54 21.86
CA SER A 44 -10.01 30.81 21.33
C SER A 44 -11.42 30.62 20.75
N GLY A 45 -12.23 31.67 20.78
CA GLY A 45 -13.54 31.72 20.15
C GLY A 45 -14.65 30.87 20.81
N ARG A 46 -15.84 30.88 20.22
CA ARG A 46 -17.00 30.10 20.67
C ARG A 46 -16.95 28.68 20.09
N SER A 47 -17.11 27.65 20.92
CA SER A 47 -17.24 26.27 20.46
C SER A 47 -18.70 25.92 20.20
N MET A 48 -18.99 25.32 19.03
CA MET A 48 -20.33 24.90 18.57
C MET A 48 -21.43 25.97 18.73
N PHE A 49 -21.08 27.25 18.55
CA PHE A 49 -21.98 28.41 18.73
C PHE A 49 -22.63 28.60 20.12
N CYS A 50 -22.54 27.62 21.03
CA CYS A 50 -23.20 27.63 22.34
C CYS A 50 -22.22 27.77 23.52
N PHE A 51 -20.97 27.31 23.40
CA PHE A 51 -20.01 27.29 24.51
C PHE A 51 -19.04 28.48 24.46
N LYS A 52 -19.25 29.46 25.36
CA LYS A 52 -18.29 30.54 25.62
C LYS A 52 -16.97 29.97 26.17
N VAL A 53 -15.86 30.67 25.91
CA VAL A 53 -14.48 30.28 26.31
C VAL A 53 -14.36 29.98 27.81
N TYR A 54 -15.15 30.68 28.64
CA TYR A 54 -15.11 30.60 30.11
C TYR A 54 -16.01 29.55 30.74
N ASN A 55 -16.74 28.72 29.97
CA ASN A 55 -17.61 27.72 30.58
C ASN A 55 -16.76 26.70 31.38
N PRO A 56 -17.02 26.51 32.69
CA PRO A 56 -16.23 25.60 33.53
C PRO A 56 -16.23 24.18 32.99
N PHE A 57 -17.29 23.76 32.31
CA PHE A 57 -17.36 22.45 31.65
C PHE A 57 -16.33 22.32 30.52
N ARG A 58 -16.20 23.34 29.66
CA ARG A 58 -15.23 23.36 28.55
C ARG A 58 -13.79 23.40 29.06
N VAL A 59 -13.52 24.19 30.10
CA VAL A 59 -12.19 24.30 30.71
C VAL A 59 -11.81 23.00 31.45
N GLY A 60 -12.77 22.38 32.14
CA GLY A 60 -12.57 21.07 32.78
C GLY A 60 -12.24 19.97 31.79
N LEU A 61 -12.99 19.88 30.68
CA LEU A 61 -12.71 18.93 29.59
C LEU A 61 -11.37 19.21 28.90
N ALA A 62 -11.01 20.47 28.70
CA ALA A 62 -9.70 20.84 28.15
C ALA A 62 -8.56 20.40 29.07
N LYS A 63 -8.73 20.55 30.39
CA LYS A 63 -7.75 20.09 31.38
C LYS A 63 -7.62 18.57 31.40
N PHE A 64 -8.73 17.85 31.20
CA PHE A 64 -8.72 16.39 31.11
C PHE A 64 -8.02 15.88 29.84
N ILE A 65 -8.38 16.39 28.65
CA ILE A 65 -7.78 15.93 27.39
C ILE A 65 -6.30 16.30 27.31
N TYR A 66 -5.93 17.55 27.65
CA TYR A 66 -4.55 18.00 27.50
C TYR A 66 -3.63 17.56 28.64
N HIS A 67 -4.11 16.66 29.51
CA HIS A 67 -3.28 16.07 30.55
C HIS A 67 -2.31 15.03 29.95
N SER A 68 -1.03 15.08 30.33
CA SER A 68 0.00 14.19 29.78
C SER A 68 -0.29 12.70 30.00
N ALA A 69 -0.99 12.34 31.08
CA ALA A 69 -1.39 10.94 31.30
C ALA A 69 -2.46 10.47 30.31
N THR A 70 -3.34 11.37 29.85
CA THR A 70 -4.40 11.05 28.88
C THR A 70 -3.78 10.66 27.55
N ASP A 71 -2.78 11.41 27.08
CA ASP A 71 -2.02 11.07 25.87
C ASP A 71 -1.31 9.71 26.00
N GLY A 72 -0.70 9.43 27.16
CA GLY A 72 -0.06 8.14 27.43
C GLY A 72 -1.03 6.95 27.47
N VAL A 73 -2.23 7.15 28.03
CA VAL A 73 -3.30 6.13 28.06
C VAL A 73 -3.85 5.87 26.66
N ILE A 74 -4.11 6.91 25.87
CA ILE A 74 -4.58 6.75 24.49
C ILE A 74 -3.54 5.99 23.66
N LEU A 75 -2.26 6.35 23.80
CA LEU A 75 -1.18 5.66 23.11
C LEU A 75 -1.07 4.18 23.51
N SER A 76 -1.17 3.86 24.81
CA SER A 76 -1.11 2.47 25.27
C SER A 76 -2.28 1.64 24.75
N ILE A 77 -3.48 2.21 24.69
CA ILE A 77 -4.67 1.57 24.10
C ILE A 77 -4.45 1.31 22.60
N ILE A 78 -3.88 2.26 21.85
CA ILE A 78 -3.58 2.08 20.42
C ILE A 78 -2.58 0.93 20.21
N ILE A 79 -1.50 0.88 21.00
CA ILE A 79 -0.48 -0.17 20.89
C ILE A 79 -1.09 -1.53 21.23
N LEU A 80 -1.83 -1.63 22.33
CA LEU A 80 -2.50 -2.86 22.73
C LEU A 80 -3.49 -3.33 21.65
N ASN A 81 -4.29 -2.42 21.09
CA ASN A 81 -5.23 -2.74 20.02
C ASN A 81 -4.51 -3.23 18.75
N THR A 82 -3.37 -2.64 18.42
CA THR A 82 -2.56 -3.03 17.26
C THR A 82 -1.98 -4.44 17.42
N ILE A 83 -1.46 -4.77 18.61
CA ILE A 83 -0.95 -6.11 18.92
C ILE A 83 -2.07 -7.14 18.80
N LEU A 84 -3.27 -6.83 19.29
CA LEU A 84 -4.41 -7.73 19.23
C LEU A 84 -4.93 -7.92 17.81
N LEU A 85 -4.90 -6.90 16.95
CA LEU A 85 -5.19 -7.05 15.52
C LEU A 85 -4.18 -7.98 14.83
N ALA A 86 -2.89 -7.85 15.12
CA ALA A 86 -1.88 -8.77 14.57
C ALA A 86 -2.10 -10.23 15.02
N LEU A 87 -2.50 -10.43 16.29
CA LEU A 87 -2.84 -11.76 16.80
C LEU A 87 -4.14 -12.32 16.18
N GLN A 88 -5.09 -11.45 15.83
CA GLN A 88 -6.33 -11.85 15.17
C GLN A 88 -6.07 -12.43 13.78
N ASP A 89 -5.23 -11.77 12.97
CA ASP A 89 -4.89 -12.26 11.62
C ASP A 89 -4.22 -13.64 11.69
N TYR A 90 -3.29 -13.82 12.64
CA TYR A 90 -2.64 -15.11 12.89
C TYR A 90 -3.64 -16.20 13.33
N ALA A 91 -4.58 -15.86 14.22
CA ALA A 91 -5.60 -16.80 14.70
C ALA A 91 -6.59 -17.23 13.60
N LEU A 92 -6.94 -16.32 12.68
CA LEU A 92 -7.81 -16.62 11.53
C LEU A 92 -7.16 -17.62 10.56
N GLU A 93 -5.87 -17.45 10.28
CA GLU A 93 -5.12 -18.39 9.44
C GLU A 93 -5.01 -19.78 10.08
N LEU A 94 -4.73 -19.84 11.38
CA LEU A 94 -4.71 -21.09 12.15
C LEU A 94 -6.08 -21.78 12.20
N TYR A 95 -7.17 -21.02 12.38
CA TYR A 95 -8.52 -21.59 12.33
C TYR A 95 -8.81 -22.21 10.97
N SER A 96 -8.44 -21.54 9.86
CA SER A 96 -8.64 -22.07 8.50
C SER A 96 -7.85 -23.34 8.21
N LEU A 97 -6.69 -23.53 8.86
CA LEU A 97 -5.82 -24.67 8.63
C LEU A 97 -6.08 -25.84 9.59
N LYS A 98 -6.34 -25.57 10.88
CA LYS A 98 -6.45 -26.58 11.94
C LYS A 98 -7.84 -26.74 12.56
N GLY A 99 -8.74 -25.78 12.37
CA GLY A 99 -10.10 -25.84 12.95
C GLY A 99 -10.13 -25.72 14.49
N ASP A 100 -9.11 -25.12 15.10
CA ASP A 100 -8.99 -25.01 16.55
C ASP A 100 -10.06 -24.09 17.18
N THR A 101 -10.71 -24.54 18.26
CA THR A 101 -11.81 -23.83 18.93
C THR A 101 -11.37 -22.58 19.69
N TRP A 102 -10.11 -22.52 20.18
CA TRP A 102 -9.59 -21.35 20.91
C TRP A 102 -9.48 -20.10 20.02
N ALA A 103 -9.25 -20.28 18.71
CA ALA A 103 -9.15 -19.19 17.74
C ALA A 103 -10.48 -18.45 17.57
N VAL A 104 -11.61 -19.18 17.66
CA VAL A 104 -12.96 -18.59 17.59
C VAL A 104 -13.23 -17.71 18.80
N THR A 105 -12.95 -18.22 20.01
CA THR A 105 -13.13 -17.46 21.26
C THR A 105 -12.25 -16.20 21.31
N LEU A 106 -11.00 -16.33 20.87
CA LEU A 106 -10.06 -15.20 20.80
C LEU A 106 -10.53 -14.13 19.82
N THR A 107 -11.04 -14.54 18.65
CA THR A 107 -11.57 -13.61 17.65
C THR A 107 -12.77 -12.82 18.20
N GLN A 108 -13.71 -13.49 18.89
CA GLN A 108 -14.85 -12.83 19.52
C GLN A 108 -14.44 -11.82 20.60
N MET A 109 -13.45 -12.17 21.42
CA MET A 109 -12.91 -11.25 22.45
C MET A 109 -12.27 -10.02 21.83
N ILE A 110 -11.49 -10.20 20.76
CA ILE A 110 -10.82 -9.09 20.06
C ILE A 110 -11.84 -8.18 19.37
N GLU A 111 -12.90 -8.73 18.79
CA GLU A 111 -14.01 -7.94 18.23
C GLU A 111 -14.70 -7.09 19.30
N GLY A 112 -14.99 -7.67 20.47
CA GLY A 112 -15.55 -6.93 21.61
C GLY A 112 -14.64 -5.77 22.05
N LEU A 113 -13.33 -6.01 22.13
CA LEU A 113 -12.36 -4.98 22.48
C LEU A 113 -12.22 -3.91 21.37
N ASN A 114 -12.36 -4.29 20.10
CA ASN A 114 -12.36 -3.35 18.98
C ASN A 114 -13.52 -2.36 19.07
N TYR A 115 -14.72 -2.81 19.47
CA TYR A 115 -15.84 -1.91 19.73
C TYR A 115 -15.57 -1.00 20.93
N PHE A 116 -15.03 -1.55 22.02
CA PHE A 116 -14.68 -0.78 23.22
C PHE A 116 -13.66 0.32 22.94
N THR A 117 -12.57 0.00 22.24
CA THR A 117 -11.53 0.96 21.87
C THR A 117 -12.06 2.02 20.90
N THR A 118 -12.90 1.63 19.92
CA THR A 118 -13.56 2.59 19.02
C THR A 118 -14.46 3.56 19.78
N ALA A 119 -15.19 3.09 20.79
CA ALA A 119 -16.01 3.96 21.65
C ALA A 119 -15.16 4.98 22.43
N ILE A 120 -14.00 4.57 22.97
CA ILE A 120 -13.07 5.49 23.64
C ILE A 120 -12.58 6.58 22.68
N PHE A 121 -12.17 6.21 21.46
CA PHE A 121 -11.70 7.17 20.47
C PHE A 121 -12.82 8.10 19.97
N LEU A 122 -14.04 7.58 19.82
CA LEU A 122 -15.20 8.41 19.51
C LEU A 122 -15.43 9.45 20.62
N MET A 123 -15.41 9.01 21.87
CA MET A 123 -15.55 9.91 23.02
C MET A 123 -14.45 10.98 23.03
N GLU A 124 -13.21 10.61 22.74
CA GLU A 124 -12.11 11.56 22.64
C GLU A 124 -12.37 12.66 21.60
N VAL A 125 -12.78 12.27 20.38
CA VAL A 125 -13.10 13.20 19.29
C VAL A 125 -14.29 14.09 19.66
N LEU A 126 -15.33 13.55 20.28
CA LEU A 126 -16.49 14.31 20.72
C LEU A 126 -16.12 15.34 21.79
N ILE A 127 -15.27 14.98 22.75
CA ILE A 127 -14.80 15.93 23.76
C ILE A 127 -13.93 17.00 23.08
N LEU A 128 -13.09 16.64 22.11
CA LEU A 128 -12.29 17.61 21.34
C LEU A 128 -13.15 18.58 20.52
N PHE A 129 -14.28 18.13 19.96
CA PHE A 129 -15.26 19.02 19.31
C PHE A 129 -15.81 20.05 20.28
N VAL A 130 -16.12 19.66 21.53
CA VAL A 130 -16.57 20.60 22.56
C VAL A 130 -15.47 21.56 22.98
N VAL A 131 -14.22 21.10 23.09
CA VAL A 131 -13.07 21.90 23.54
C VAL A 131 -12.61 22.90 22.46
N GLN A 132 -12.40 22.46 21.22
CA GLN A 132 -11.80 23.26 20.13
C GLN A 132 -12.84 23.89 19.20
N GLY A 133 -14.07 23.37 19.18
CA GLY A 133 -15.07 23.74 18.19
C GLY A 133 -14.85 23.05 16.84
N VAL A 134 -15.92 22.99 16.04
CA VAL A 134 -15.97 22.16 14.82
C VAL A 134 -15.59 22.94 13.56
N PHE A 135 -16.19 24.11 13.28
CA PHE A 135 -15.97 24.82 11.99
C PHE A 135 -15.64 26.31 12.10
N VAL A 136 -15.92 26.97 13.23
CA VAL A 136 -15.79 28.44 13.36
C VAL A 136 -14.69 28.78 14.37
N GLY A 137 -13.64 29.46 13.91
CA GLY A 137 -12.52 29.94 14.73
C GLY A 137 -11.14 29.79 14.08
N LYS A 138 -10.12 30.45 14.64
CA LYS A 138 -8.72 30.28 14.20
C LYS A 138 -8.10 28.96 14.70
N HIS A 139 -8.56 28.41 15.82
CA HIS A 139 -8.03 27.21 16.48
C HIS A 139 -9.07 26.08 16.56
N THR A 140 -9.60 25.71 15.40
CA THR A 140 -10.68 24.74 15.25
C THR A 140 -10.14 23.33 14.98
N TYR A 141 -10.87 22.29 15.41
CA TYR A 141 -10.45 20.88 15.28
C TYR A 141 -10.00 20.50 13.86
N PHE A 142 -10.81 20.84 12.85
CA PHE A 142 -10.53 20.51 11.46
C PHE A 142 -9.42 21.35 10.81
N ARG A 143 -8.78 22.28 11.52
CA ARG A 143 -7.65 23.05 10.96
C ARG A 143 -6.31 22.31 11.12
N ASP A 144 -6.23 21.40 12.09
CA ASP A 144 -5.07 20.53 12.29
C ASP A 144 -5.19 19.26 11.43
N ASN A 145 -4.18 19.01 10.59
CA ASN A 145 -4.15 17.84 9.71
C ASN A 145 -4.11 16.52 10.49
N TRP A 146 -3.50 16.51 11.68
CA TRP A 146 -3.43 15.30 12.51
C TRP A 146 -4.79 14.92 13.07
N ASN A 147 -5.57 15.91 13.49
CA ASN A 147 -6.95 15.72 13.93
C ASN A 147 -7.85 15.26 12.78
N ARG A 148 -7.61 15.70 11.53
CA ARG A 148 -8.34 15.20 10.35
C ARG A 148 -8.11 13.70 10.12
N ILE A 149 -6.86 13.24 10.22
CA ILE A 149 -6.52 11.82 10.07
C ILE A 149 -7.20 11.00 11.18
N ASP A 150 -7.12 11.50 12.42
CA ASP A 150 -7.73 10.83 13.56
C ASP A 150 -9.26 10.67 13.42
N PHE A 151 -9.93 11.75 13.02
CA PHE A 151 -11.36 11.75 12.71
C PHE A 151 -11.72 10.79 11.59
N LEU A 152 -10.96 10.78 10.49
CA LEU A 152 -11.18 9.85 9.39
C LEU A 152 -11.13 8.40 9.87
N ILE A 153 -10.16 8.05 10.71
CA ILE A 153 -10.04 6.69 11.27
C ILE A 153 -11.24 6.36 12.18
N VAL A 154 -11.81 7.32 12.94
CA VAL A 154 -13.00 7.07 13.78
C VAL A 154 -14.20 6.81 12.87
N VAL A 155 -14.39 7.64 11.83
CA VAL A 155 -15.50 7.49 10.88
C VAL A 155 -15.42 6.15 10.16
N LEU A 156 -14.25 5.75 9.67
CA LEU A 156 -14.07 4.45 9.03
C LEU A 156 -14.42 3.30 9.98
N ALA A 157 -14.03 3.38 11.26
CA ALA A 157 -14.39 2.39 12.26
C ALA A 157 -15.90 2.37 12.54
N LEU A 158 -16.58 3.52 12.57
CA LEU A 158 -18.04 3.58 12.75
C LEU A 158 -18.81 3.02 11.56
N VAL A 159 -18.36 3.30 10.33
CA VAL A 159 -18.96 2.75 9.10
C VAL A 159 -18.85 1.23 9.10
N GLU A 160 -17.69 0.70 9.53
CA GLU A 160 -17.48 -0.73 9.67
C GLU A 160 -18.44 -1.36 10.70
N ILE A 161 -18.53 -0.78 11.90
CA ILE A 161 -19.45 -1.26 12.96
C ILE A 161 -20.90 -1.21 12.48
N GLY A 162 -21.30 -0.11 11.84
CA GLY A 162 -22.66 0.05 11.30
C GLY A 162 -22.98 -1.02 10.26
N TRP A 163 -22.00 -1.38 9.42
CA TRP A 163 -22.15 -2.46 8.46
C TRP A 163 -22.26 -3.83 9.12
N ASP A 164 -21.38 -4.17 10.06
CA ASP A 164 -21.41 -5.44 10.79
C ASP A 164 -22.78 -5.64 11.48
N ILE A 165 -23.30 -4.60 12.12
CA ILE A 165 -24.65 -4.62 12.73
C ILE A 165 -25.75 -4.79 11.68
N SER A 166 -25.71 -4.06 10.57
CA SER A 166 -26.72 -4.16 9.51
C SER A 166 -26.77 -5.56 8.89
N SER A 167 -25.60 -6.18 8.72
CA SER A 167 -25.49 -7.54 8.18
C SER A 167 -26.06 -8.58 9.15
N ALA A 168 -25.87 -8.41 10.46
CA ALA A 168 -26.47 -9.26 11.48
C ALA A 168 -28.00 -9.12 11.54
N LEU A 169 -28.54 -7.92 11.35
CA LEU A 169 -29.98 -7.62 11.40
C LEU A 169 -30.73 -8.09 10.14
N SER A 170 -30.06 -8.13 8.99
CA SER A 170 -30.63 -8.57 7.69
C SER A 170 -30.83 -10.10 7.54
N THR A 171 -30.64 -10.88 8.61
CA THR A 171 -30.83 -12.34 8.65
C THR A 171 -32.27 -12.83 8.41
N GLY A 172 -33.23 -11.92 8.19
CA GLY A 172 -34.61 -12.23 7.83
C GLY A 172 -34.91 -12.40 6.33
N THR A 173 -33.96 -12.13 5.42
CA THR A 173 -34.16 -12.31 3.97
C THR A 173 -32.98 -13.06 3.34
N SER A 174 -33.27 -14.19 2.72
CA SER A 174 -32.36 -15.26 2.27
C SER A 174 -31.34 -14.92 1.16
N SER A 175 -30.87 -13.69 1.07
CA SER A 175 -29.81 -13.32 0.14
C SER A 175 -28.72 -12.54 0.87
N LYS A 176 -27.66 -13.23 1.31
CA LYS A 176 -26.38 -12.58 1.64
C LYS A 176 -25.87 -11.94 0.34
N PRO A 177 -25.86 -10.60 0.18
CA PRO A 177 -25.23 -10.00 -0.98
C PRO A 177 -23.71 -10.32 -0.96
N PRO A 178 -23.04 -10.38 -2.12
CA PRO A 178 -21.63 -10.75 -2.19
C PRO A 178 -20.76 -9.74 -1.44
N THR A 179 -20.23 -10.12 -0.28
CA THR A 179 -19.56 -9.26 0.70
C THR A 179 -18.10 -8.90 0.35
N LYS A 180 -17.66 -9.07 -0.90
CA LYS A 180 -16.23 -8.90 -1.28
C LYS A 180 -15.73 -7.46 -1.13
N MET A 181 -16.54 -6.44 -1.48
CA MET A 181 -16.17 -5.03 -1.25
C MET A 181 -16.08 -4.67 0.23
N PHE A 182 -16.84 -5.35 1.09
CA PHE A 182 -16.93 -5.00 2.52
C PHE A 182 -15.82 -5.61 3.36
N SER A 183 -15.13 -6.65 2.85
CA SER A 183 -13.88 -7.12 3.45
C SER A 183 -12.78 -6.06 3.44
N ALA A 184 -12.81 -5.10 2.50
CA ALA A 184 -11.83 -4.03 2.44
C ALA A 184 -11.96 -3.04 3.61
N PHE A 185 -13.15 -2.84 4.19
CA PHE A 185 -13.31 -1.96 5.35
C PHE A 185 -12.58 -2.50 6.59
N ARG A 186 -12.45 -3.82 6.72
CA ARG A 186 -11.65 -4.47 7.77
C ARG A 186 -10.16 -4.13 7.65
N ALA A 187 -9.65 -3.97 6.42
CA ALA A 187 -8.26 -3.57 6.19
C ALA A 187 -7.96 -2.16 6.70
N PHE A 188 -8.96 -1.27 6.79
CA PHE A 188 -8.75 0.07 7.37
C PHE A 188 -8.45 0.04 8.87
N ARG A 189 -8.71 -1.07 9.58
CA ARG A 189 -8.23 -1.24 10.96
C ARG A 189 -6.70 -1.16 11.06
N ALA A 190 -5.98 -1.53 9.98
CA ALA A 190 -4.54 -1.37 9.87
C ALA A 190 -4.07 0.09 9.83
N LEU A 191 -4.99 1.06 9.68
CA LEU A 191 -4.69 2.49 9.78
C LEU A 191 -4.67 3.01 11.23
N ARG A 192 -5.23 2.27 12.20
CA ARG A 192 -5.26 2.69 13.61
C ARG A 192 -3.88 3.00 14.21
N PRO A 193 -2.80 2.25 13.90
CA PRO A 193 -1.44 2.59 14.35
C PRO A 193 -0.98 3.97 13.89
N LEU A 194 -1.49 4.49 12.76
CA LEU A 194 -1.12 5.82 12.25
C LEU A 194 -1.52 6.95 13.21
N ARG A 195 -2.50 6.72 14.10
CA ARG A 195 -2.86 7.67 15.17
C ARG A 195 -1.69 7.93 16.12
N SER A 196 -0.82 6.94 16.33
CA SER A 196 0.34 7.09 17.22
C SER A 196 1.28 8.22 16.78
N PHE A 197 1.31 8.53 15.48
CA PHE A 197 2.17 9.55 14.89
C PHE A 197 1.86 10.96 15.40
N ARG A 198 0.64 11.21 15.89
CA ARG A 198 0.27 12.52 16.44
C ARG A 198 0.95 12.80 17.79
N PHE A 199 1.43 11.78 18.49
CA PHE A 199 2.03 11.91 19.83
C PHE A 199 3.54 12.16 19.78
N PHE A 200 4.22 11.68 18.74
CA PHE A 200 5.68 11.83 18.61
C PHE A 200 6.03 13.03 17.73
N GLU A 201 6.52 14.11 18.35
CA GLU A 201 6.96 15.32 17.65
C GLU A 201 8.05 15.03 16.60
N GLY A 202 8.94 14.07 16.88
CA GLY A 202 9.95 13.59 15.91
C GLY A 202 9.33 13.02 14.63
N THR A 203 8.26 12.23 14.73
CA THR A 203 7.57 11.65 13.57
C THR A 203 6.91 12.73 12.71
N LYS A 204 6.38 13.79 13.34
CA LYS A 204 5.80 14.94 12.62
C LYS A 204 6.86 15.68 11.81
N ALA A 205 8.04 15.90 12.38
CA ALA A 205 9.16 16.55 11.69
C ALA A 205 9.64 15.72 10.49
N ILE A 206 9.71 14.39 10.63
CA ILE A 206 10.04 13.47 9.53
C ILE A 206 8.99 13.57 8.43
N LEU A 207 7.70 13.48 8.75
CA LEU A 207 6.63 13.55 7.76
C LEU A 207 6.58 14.91 7.05
N GLU A 208 6.84 16.00 7.77
CA GLU A 208 6.94 17.33 7.16
C GLU A 208 8.12 17.43 6.20
N SER A 209 9.26 16.84 6.57
CA SER A 209 10.45 16.77 5.71
C SER A 209 10.17 15.93 4.46
N LEU A 210 9.50 14.79 4.61
CA LEU A 210 9.05 13.95 3.50
C LEU A 210 8.08 14.70 2.58
N ARG A 211 7.13 15.46 3.14
CA ARG A 211 6.20 16.27 2.35
C ARG A 211 6.92 17.34 1.54
N LYS A 212 7.97 17.93 2.11
CA LYS A 212 8.81 18.92 1.41
C LYS A 212 9.61 18.27 0.27
N SER A 213 10.21 17.09 0.50
CA SER A 213 10.95 16.38 -0.55
C SER A 213 10.05 15.79 -1.63
N LEU A 214 8.79 15.45 -1.31
CA LEU A 214 7.82 14.92 -2.27
C LEU A 214 7.63 15.83 -3.49
N GLY A 215 7.62 17.15 -3.28
CA GLY A 215 7.51 18.11 -4.39
C GLY A 215 8.66 18.03 -5.38
N LEU A 216 9.90 17.85 -4.90
CA LEU A 216 11.06 17.66 -5.77
C LEU A 216 11.05 16.28 -6.43
N LEU A 217 10.66 15.25 -5.67
CA LEU A 217 10.55 13.88 -6.17
C LEU A 217 9.53 13.77 -7.31
N LEU A 218 8.41 14.50 -7.25
CA LEU A 218 7.39 14.50 -8.30
C LEU A 218 7.94 14.93 -9.67
N ASN A 219 8.85 15.91 -9.72
CA ASN A 219 9.46 16.33 -10.98
C ASN A 219 10.32 15.22 -11.59
N VAL A 220 11.14 14.56 -10.76
CA VAL A 220 11.96 13.42 -11.19
C VAL A 220 11.09 12.24 -11.57
N PHE A 221 10.01 11.98 -10.82
CA PHE A 221 9.06 10.92 -11.11
C PHE A 221 8.35 11.13 -12.44
N LEU A 222 7.92 12.37 -12.76
CA LEU A 222 7.32 12.68 -14.06
C LEU A 222 8.30 12.49 -15.22
N PHE A 223 9.58 12.83 -15.00
CA PHE A 223 10.64 12.57 -15.97
C PHE A 223 10.88 11.06 -16.17
N MET A 224 10.95 10.29 -15.08
CA MET A 224 11.03 8.81 -15.14
C MET A 224 9.82 8.22 -15.87
N LEU A 225 8.61 8.72 -15.57
CA LEU A 225 7.38 8.28 -16.22
C LEU A 225 7.42 8.48 -17.73
N PHE A 226 7.99 9.59 -18.22
CA PHE A 226 8.17 9.82 -19.64
C PHE A 226 9.00 8.71 -20.31
N PHE A 227 10.14 8.33 -19.72
CA PHE A 227 10.94 7.21 -20.24
C PHE A 227 10.23 5.87 -20.14
N LEU A 228 9.51 5.60 -19.04
CA LEU A 228 8.68 4.40 -18.91
C LEU A 228 7.64 4.29 -20.04
N VAL A 229 7.02 5.41 -20.44
CA VAL A 229 6.08 5.42 -21.58
C VAL A 229 6.81 5.18 -22.91
N LEU A 230 7.96 5.85 -23.14
CA LEU A 230 8.73 5.69 -24.38
C LEU A 230 9.20 4.25 -24.58
N PHE A 231 9.86 3.66 -23.57
CA PHE A 231 10.28 2.27 -23.61
C PHE A 231 9.06 1.34 -23.63
N GLY A 232 7.95 1.71 -23.00
CA GLY A 232 6.68 0.98 -23.05
C GLY A 232 6.15 0.80 -24.47
N ILE A 233 6.05 1.90 -25.22
CA ILE A 233 5.59 1.87 -26.62
C ILE A 233 6.61 1.11 -27.47
N MET A 234 7.90 1.40 -27.32
CA MET A 234 8.96 0.69 -28.05
C MET A 234 8.93 -0.82 -27.80
N GLY A 235 8.73 -1.25 -26.55
CA GLY A 235 8.66 -2.65 -26.18
C GLY A 235 7.46 -3.38 -26.79
N VAL A 236 6.29 -2.73 -26.85
CA VAL A 236 5.11 -3.30 -27.52
C VAL A 236 5.34 -3.49 -29.02
N GLU A 237 5.89 -2.47 -29.69
CA GLU A 237 6.17 -2.53 -31.12
C GLU A 237 7.25 -3.56 -31.48
N LEU A 238 8.29 -3.71 -30.65
CA LEU A 238 9.39 -4.64 -30.91
C LEU A 238 9.08 -6.09 -30.49
N PHE A 239 8.31 -6.29 -29.41
CA PHE A 239 8.21 -7.59 -28.76
C PHE A 239 6.77 -8.08 -28.54
N GLY A 240 5.78 -7.42 -29.13
CA GLY A 240 4.38 -7.83 -29.02
C GLY A 240 4.19 -9.31 -29.36
N ASN A 241 3.55 -10.06 -28.47
CA ASN A 241 3.33 -11.51 -28.56
C ASN A 241 4.60 -12.38 -28.61
N SER A 242 5.80 -11.82 -28.46
CA SER A 242 7.04 -12.62 -28.55
C SER A 242 7.16 -13.63 -27.41
N LEU A 243 6.68 -13.28 -26.23
CA LEU A 243 6.70 -14.13 -25.03
C LEU A 243 5.59 -15.22 -25.02
N ASN A 244 4.69 -15.19 -26.00
CA ASN A 244 3.68 -16.23 -26.23
C ASN A 244 4.23 -17.45 -26.98
N ARG A 245 5.41 -17.31 -27.60
CA ARG A 245 6.02 -18.31 -28.47
C ARG A 245 6.63 -19.47 -27.68
N ARG A 246 6.37 -20.71 -28.11
CA ARG A 246 6.87 -21.94 -27.46
C ARG A 246 7.34 -22.95 -28.48
N CYS A 247 8.39 -23.69 -28.14
CA CYS A 247 8.69 -24.93 -28.86
C CYS A 247 7.50 -25.90 -28.68
N VAL A 248 7.16 -26.68 -29.70
CA VAL A 248 6.14 -27.75 -29.69
C VAL A 248 6.61 -28.89 -30.61
N PHE A 249 6.29 -30.14 -30.29
CA PHE A 249 6.61 -31.28 -31.16
C PHE A 249 5.40 -31.70 -32.00
N GLU A 250 5.67 -32.15 -33.22
CA GLU A 250 4.71 -32.83 -34.09
C GLU A 250 4.73 -34.34 -33.78
N ASP A 251 3.60 -34.90 -33.35
CA ASP A 251 3.41 -36.34 -33.17
C ASP A 251 3.07 -37.02 -34.52
N GLN A 252 3.28 -38.32 -34.64
CA GLN A 252 3.00 -39.12 -35.85
C GLN A 252 1.52 -39.10 -36.31
N ASN A 253 0.60 -38.55 -35.50
CA ASN A 253 -0.83 -38.39 -35.78
C ASN A 253 -1.27 -36.94 -36.06
N ASP A 254 -0.35 -36.02 -36.43
CA ASP A 254 -0.62 -34.59 -36.70
C ASP A 254 -1.24 -33.81 -35.53
N THR A 255 -1.20 -34.35 -34.31
CA THR A 255 -1.62 -33.64 -33.10
C THR A 255 -0.41 -32.96 -32.46
N LEU A 256 -0.48 -31.63 -32.30
CA LEU A 256 0.50 -30.85 -31.56
C LEU A 256 0.44 -31.20 -30.08
N ILE A 257 1.44 -31.92 -29.57
CA ILE A 257 1.55 -32.29 -28.15
C ILE A 257 2.56 -31.34 -27.50
N ALA A 258 2.14 -30.70 -26.41
CA ALA A 258 2.98 -29.79 -25.62
C ALA A 258 4.30 -30.47 -25.19
N PRO A 259 5.45 -29.79 -25.26
CA PRO A 259 6.72 -30.43 -24.95
C PRO A 259 7.02 -30.41 -23.46
N LEU A 260 7.41 -31.56 -22.93
CA LEU A 260 8.40 -31.62 -21.86
C LEU A 260 9.78 -31.54 -22.53
N ILE A 261 10.46 -30.40 -22.41
CA ILE A 261 11.81 -30.22 -22.93
C ILE A 261 12.80 -30.76 -21.89
N PHE A 262 13.62 -31.74 -22.28
CA PHE A 262 14.65 -32.33 -21.44
C PHE A 262 16.02 -31.83 -21.90
N CYS A 263 16.60 -30.87 -21.17
CA CYS A 263 18.01 -30.49 -21.36
C CYS A 263 18.88 -31.35 -20.45
N LYS A 264 19.80 -32.13 -21.03
CA LYS A 264 20.88 -32.76 -20.27
C LYS A 264 21.75 -31.64 -19.72
N THR A 265 22.01 -31.64 -18.41
CA THR A 265 22.90 -30.72 -17.71
C THR A 265 24.36 -30.92 -18.17
N ASP A 266 24.67 -30.53 -19.39
CA ASP A 266 26.02 -30.28 -19.85
C ASP A 266 26.21 -28.77 -20.01
N GLU A 267 27.43 -28.31 -19.75
CA GLU A 267 27.90 -26.92 -19.74
C GLU A 267 27.62 -26.14 -21.05
N LYS A 268 27.17 -26.84 -22.11
CA LYS A 268 26.76 -26.30 -23.41
C LYS A 268 25.30 -25.84 -23.48
N CYS A 269 24.49 -26.08 -22.44
CA CYS A 269 23.08 -25.69 -22.41
C CYS A 269 22.90 -24.28 -21.78
N SER A 270 23.67 -23.31 -22.25
CA SER A 270 23.64 -21.93 -21.73
C SER A 270 22.76 -20.98 -22.56
N ARG A 271 22.18 -21.46 -23.68
CA ARG A 271 21.23 -20.73 -24.53
C ARG A 271 20.10 -21.68 -24.93
N HIS A 272 18.85 -21.28 -24.66
CA HIS A 272 17.71 -22.18 -24.68
C HIS A 272 16.99 -22.16 -26.04
N PHE A 273 17.64 -22.72 -27.06
CA PHE A 273 17.00 -22.92 -28.35
C PHE A 273 16.22 -24.26 -28.39
N CYS A 274 15.25 -24.38 -29.30
CA CYS A 274 14.48 -25.61 -29.47
C CYS A 274 15.37 -26.77 -29.95
N PHE A 275 15.56 -27.84 -29.17
CA PHE A 275 16.39 -28.99 -29.57
C PHE A 275 15.57 -30.25 -29.92
N ASN A 276 15.98 -30.98 -30.96
CA ASN A 276 15.46 -32.32 -31.28
C ASN A 276 16.19 -33.38 -30.42
N GLY A 277 15.47 -34.14 -29.57
CA GLY A 277 16.06 -35.22 -28.76
C GLY A 277 15.03 -36.15 -28.11
N MET A 278 15.39 -37.43 -27.89
CA MET A 278 14.53 -38.42 -27.23
C MET A 278 14.59 -38.31 -25.68
N PRO A 279 13.50 -38.64 -24.96
CA PRO A 279 13.45 -38.59 -23.51
C PRO A 279 14.20 -39.77 -22.87
N GLU A 280 15.33 -39.54 -22.22
CA GLU A 280 15.80 -40.45 -21.16
C GLU A 280 15.13 -40.07 -19.83
N SER A 281 14.64 -41.09 -19.14
CA SER A 281 13.60 -41.12 -18.10
C SER A 281 13.84 -40.38 -16.77
N HIS A 282 14.63 -39.31 -16.74
CA HIS A 282 14.87 -38.52 -15.53
C HIS A 282 14.87 -37.02 -15.84
N GLY A 283 13.69 -36.45 -16.08
CA GLY A 283 13.55 -35.04 -16.38
C GLY A 283 12.83 -34.27 -15.28
N VAL A 284 13.55 -33.32 -14.69
CA VAL A 284 12.97 -32.29 -13.84
C VAL A 284 12.12 -31.35 -14.72
N VAL A 285 10.91 -31.00 -14.25
CA VAL A 285 10.04 -30.03 -14.92
C VAL A 285 10.67 -28.63 -14.79
N GLY A 286 11.40 -28.21 -15.83
CA GLY A 286 11.97 -26.86 -15.94
C GLY A 286 11.00 -25.84 -16.57
N PRO A 287 11.26 -24.53 -16.45
CA PRO A 287 10.41 -23.50 -17.05
C PRO A 287 10.36 -23.65 -18.58
N ARG A 288 9.18 -23.39 -19.13
CA ARG A 288 8.92 -23.43 -20.58
C ARG A 288 9.86 -22.42 -21.27
N TYR A 289 10.55 -22.83 -22.32
CA TYR A 289 11.44 -21.94 -23.07
C TYR A 289 10.68 -21.22 -24.18
N ASN A 290 11.07 -19.97 -24.43
CA ASN A 290 10.56 -19.20 -25.56
C ASN A 290 11.36 -19.55 -26.80
N CYS A 291 10.76 -19.47 -27.98
CA CYS A 291 11.43 -19.72 -29.25
C CYS A 291 11.49 -18.47 -30.11
N SER A 292 12.56 -18.35 -30.90
CA SER A 292 12.73 -17.30 -31.89
C SER A 292 12.17 -17.71 -33.25
N VAL A 293 11.70 -16.72 -34.02
CA VAL A 293 11.18 -16.89 -35.38
C VAL A 293 12.28 -16.64 -36.43
N ASP A 294 13.47 -16.22 -35.99
CA ASP A 294 14.60 -15.94 -36.87
C ASP A 294 15.09 -17.24 -37.55
N PRO A 295 15.02 -17.35 -38.89
CA PRO A 295 15.42 -18.55 -39.63
C PRO A 295 16.90 -18.91 -39.46
N ASP A 296 17.78 -17.94 -39.17
CA ASP A 296 19.22 -18.20 -38.94
C ASP A 296 19.46 -18.87 -37.58
N ILE A 297 18.59 -18.59 -36.60
CA ILE A 297 18.61 -19.19 -35.26
C ILE A 297 17.97 -20.58 -35.28
N ILE A 298 16.91 -20.77 -36.06
CA ILE A 298 16.25 -22.07 -36.28
C ILE A 298 17.20 -23.07 -36.97
N GLN A 299 18.10 -22.62 -37.84
CA GLN A 299 19.08 -23.51 -38.46
C GLN A 299 20.19 -23.99 -37.50
N GLN A 300 20.57 -23.21 -36.49
CA GLN A 300 21.56 -23.64 -35.49
C GLN A 300 21.05 -24.70 -34.51
N THR A 301 19.73 -24.92 -34.47
CA THR A 301 19.11 -26.01 -33.70
C THR A 301 18.99 -27.34 -34.43
N MET A 302 19.29 -27.38 -35.74
CA MET A 302 19.00 -28.53 -36.61
C MET A 302 20.18 -29.50 -36.83
N ASP A 303 21.36 -29.26 -36.22
CA ASP A 303 22.55 -30.07 -36.47
C ASP A 303 22.75 -31.26 -35.50
N LEU A 304 21.73 -32.11 -35.35
CA LEU A 304 21.94 -33.48 -34.87
C LEU A 304 21.24 -34.48 -35.81
N PRO A 305 22.00 -35.36 -36.49
CA PRO A 305 21.44 -36.41 -37.31
C PRO A 305 21.00 -37.56 -36.41
N LEU A 306 19.86 -37.40 -35.73
CA LEU A 306 19.14 -38.51 -35.13
C LEU A 306 17.96 -38.83 -36.05
N GLN A 307 18.08 -39.96 -36.74
CA GLN A 307 17.20 -40.38 -37.83
C GLN A 307 15.73 -40.60 -37.39
N ASP A 308 15.45 -40.54 -36.08
CA ASP A 308 14.15 -40.78 -35.45
C ASP A 308 13.73 -39.70 -34.43
N ALA A 309 14.31 -38.48 -34.46
CA ALA A 309 13.88 -37.41 -33.55
C ALA A 309 12.59 -36.72 -34.05
N PRO A 310 11.60 -36.45 -33.18
CA PRO A 310 10.40 -35.69 -33.55
C PRO A 310 10.78 -34.26 -33.96
N LYS A 311 10.12 -33.73 -34.98
CA LYS A 311 10.35 -32.36 -35.44
C LYS A 311 9.83 -31.36 -34.41
N VAL A 312 10.69 -30.42 -34.02
CA VAL A 312 10.30 -29.29 -33.17
C VAL A 312 9.92 -28.08 -34.03
N PHE A 313 8.81 -27.45 -33.68
CA PHE A 313 8.32 -26.20 -34.29
C PHE A 313 8.13 -25.13 -33.22
N CYS A 314 8.19 -23.87 -33.64
CA CYS A 314 7.87 -22.73 -32.77
C CYS A 314 6.40 -22.34 -32.96
N ASP A 315 5.54 -22.68 -32.00
CA ASP A 315 4.15 -22.23 -31.95
C ASP A 315 4.09 -20.82 -31.39
N GLN A 316 3.51 -19.89 -32.16
CA GLN A 316 3.41 -18.47 -31.81
C GLN A 316 2.21 -18.16 -30.90
N ASN A 317 1.21 -19.05 -30.82
CA ASN A 317 -0.07 -18.80 -30.16
C ASN A 317 -0.31 -19.70 -28.94
N TYR A 318 0.76 -20.25 -28.37
CA TYR A 318 0.66 -21.12 -27.20
C TYR A 318 0.20 -20.36 -25.93
N GLY A 319 0.51 -19.07 -25.87
CA GLY A 319 0.08 -18.15 -24.81
C GLY A 319 1.08 -18.00 -23.67
N ASN A 320 1.01 -16.86 -22.98
CA ASN A 320 1.96 -16.50 -21.95
C ASN A 320 1.68 -17.24 -20.62
N PRO A 321 2.61 -18.06 -20.10
CA PRO A 321 2.50 -18.62 -18.75
C PRO A 321 2.60 -17.53 -17.67
N HIS A 322 3.19 -16.38 -17.99
CA HIS A 322 3.37 -15.24 -17.12
C HIS A 322 2.36 -14.14 -17.46
N ALA A 323 1.13 -14.28 -16.96
CA ALA A 323 0.01 -13.39 -17.31
C ALA A 323 0.30 -11.88 -17.22
N LEU A 324 1.19 -11.44 -16.31
CA LEU A 324 1.53 -10.02 -16.08
C LEU A 324 2.80 -9.54 -16.79
N TRP A 325 3.75 -10.43 -17.09
CA TRP A 325 5.05 -10.08 -17.68
C TRP A 325 5.03 -10.31 -19.19
N ASN A 326 4.59 -9.29 -19.94
CA ASN A 326 4.61 -9.29 -21.40
C ASN A 326 4.60 -7.89 -22.00
N PHE A 327 4.80 -7.86 -23.32
CA PHE A 327 4.73 -6.67 -24.17
C PHE A 327 3.52 -6.69 -25.11
N ASP A 328 2.48 -7.48 -24.80
CA ASP A 328 1.32 -7.65 -25.70
C ASP A 328 0.42 -6.41 -25.71
N ASN A 329 0.39 -5.65 -24.61
CA ASN A 329 -0.34 -4.40 -24.47
C ASN A 329 0.51 -3.37 -23.73
N PHE A 330 0.21 -2.09 -23.89
CA PHE A 330 0.95 -1.01 -23.23
C PHE A 330 0.96 -1.14 -21.69
N ALA A 331 -0.16 -1.54 -21.08
CA ALA A 331 -0.26 -1.64 -19.62
C ALA A 331 0.65 -2.74 -19.04
N THR A 332 0.71 -3.91 -19.69
CA THR A 332 1.59 -5.02 -19.29
C THR A 332 3.05 -4.72 -19.61
N ALA A 333 3.33 -4.04 -20.73
CA ALA A 333 4.66 -3.55 -21.06
C ALA A 333 5.17 -2.55 -20.01
N ALA A 334 4.33 -1.57 -19.63
CA ALA A 334 4.66 -0.57 -18.62
C ALA A 334 4.95 -1.21 -17.25
N TYR A 335 4.17 -2.22 -16.85
CA TYR A 335 4.43 -2.98 -15.63
C TYR A 335 5.76 -3.75 -15.70
N THR A 336 6.01 -4.42 -16.82
CA THR A 336 7.24 -5.20 -17.05
C THR A 336 8.49 -4.31 -17.02
N ILE A 337 8.42 -3.12 -17.63
CA ILE A 337 9.50 -2.13 -17.62
C ILE A 337 9.68 -1.54 -16.23
N PHE A 338 8.59 -1.22 -15.52
CA PHE A 338 8.68 -0.74 -14.14
C PHE A 338 9.44 -1.74 -13.26
N GLN A 339 9.09 -3.02 -13.32
CA GLN A 339 9.81 -4.07 -12.59
C GLN A 339 11.28 -4.22 -13.06
N THR A 340 11.54 -4.03 -14.36
CA THR A 340 12.92 -4.04 -14.89
C THR A 340 13.72 -2.85 -14.35
N SER A 341 13.12 -1.65 -14.26
CA SER A 341 13.76 -0.45 -13.70
C SER A 341 14.04 -0.56 -12.19
N THR A 342 13.26 -1.35 -11.46
CA THR A 342 13.56 -1.67 -10.04
C THR A 342 14.63 -2.74 -9.89
N LEU A 343 15.14 -3.29 -10.99
CA LEU A 343 16.09 -4.41 -11.04
C LEU A 343 15.61 -5.64 -10.27
N ASP A 344 14.29 -5.83 -10.17
CA ASP A 344 13.70 -6.93 -9.40
C ASP A 344 13.34 -8.11 -10.29
N GLY A 345 14.11 -9.20 -10.18
CA GLY A 345 13.93 -10.41 -10.96
C GLY A 345 14.11 -10.23 -12.48
N TRP A 346 14.52 -9.05 -12.95
CA TRP A 346 14.45 -8.63 -14.35
C TRP A 346 15.26 -9.51 -15.31
N ALA A 347 16.46 -9.95 -14.90
CA ALA A 347 17.31 -10.76 -15.77
C ALA A 347 16.75 -12.18 -16.01
N PRO A 348 16.46 -12.99 -14.97
CA PRO A 348 15.95 -14.34 -15.17
C PRO A 348 14.48 -14.41 -15.62
N THR A 349 13.64 -13.43 -15.27
CA THR A 349 12.19 -13.51 -15.54
C THR A 349 11.75 -12.77 -16.80
N ILE A 350 12.49 -11.73 -17.23
CA ILE A 350 12.08 -10.86 -18.33
C ILE A 350 13.14 -10.85 -19.44
N MET A 351 14.38 -10.47 -19.13
CA MET A 351 15.43 -10.28 -20.13
C MET A 351 15.79 -11.57 -20.85
N LEU A 352 16.12 -12.64 -20.11
CA LEU A 352 16.55 -13.91 -20.71
C LEU A 352 15.43 -14.56 -21.55
N PRO A 353 14.18 -14.69 -21.07
CA PRO A 353 13.09 -15.20 -21.90
C PRO A 353 12.80 -14.34 -23.14
N LEU A 354 12.98 -13.02 -23.05
CA LEU A 354 12.81 -12.14 -24.21
C LEU A 354 13.95 -12.31 -25.21
N MET A 355 15.19 -12.43 -24.75
CA MET A 355 16.36 -12.68 -25.60
C MET A 355 16.33 -14.06 -26.26
N ASP A 356 15.75 -15.07 -25.59
CA ASP A 356 15.50 -16.38 -26.18
C ASP A 356 14.46 -16.30 -27.33
N SER A 357 13.56 -15.31 -27.29
CA SER A 357 12.58 -15.04 -28.35
C SER A 357 13.08 -14.09 -29.45
N GLU A 358 13.80 -13.03 -29.07
CA GLU A 358 14.25 -11.92 -29.93
C GLU A 358 15.63 -11.45 -29.45
N LEU A 359 16.68 -12.14 -29.92
CA LEU A 359 18.04 -12.00 -29.41
C LEU A 359 18.65 -10.61 -29.67
N SER A 360 18.59 -10.14 -30.92
CA SER A 360 19.27 -8.92 -31.37
C SER A 360 18.60 -7.65 -30.81
N ALA A 361 17.28 -7.55 -30.93
CA ALA A 361 16.50 -6.45 -30.39
C ALA A 361 16.48 -6.45 -28.85
N GLY A 362 16.41 -7.63 -28.22
CA GLY A 362 16.38 -7.77 -26.75
C GLY A 362 17.62 -7.21 -26.06
N ILE A 363 18.82 -7.55 -26.53
CA ILE A 363 20.09 -7.08 -25.92
C ILE A 363 20.17 -5.54 -25.96
N ALA A 364 19.94 -4.94 -27.12
CA ALA A 364 20.02 -3.49 -27.29
C ALA A 364 18.96 -2.77 -26.44
N TYR A 365 17.74 -3.30 -26.42
CA TYR A 365 16.63 -2.73 -25.66
C TYR A 365 16.92 -2.72 -24.15
N PHE A 366 17.33 -3.85 -23.56
CA PHE A 366 17.60 -3.90 -22.10
C PHE A 366 18.85 -3.16 -21.70
N PHE A 367 19.88 -3.10 -22.56
CA PHE A 367 21.05 -2.25 -22.30
C PHE A 367 20.65 -0.78 -22.21
N LEU A 368 19.84 -0.29 -23.15
CA LEU A 368 19.35 1.10 -23.12
C LEU A 368 18.41 1.33 -21.94
N LEU A 369 17.48 0.42 -21.67
CA LEU A 369 16.52 0.55 -20.57
C LEU A 369 17.24 0.65 -19.22
N VAL A 370 18.14 -0.28 -18.89
CA VAL A 370 18.86 -0.29 -17.59
C VAL A 370 19.86 0.85 -17.46
N PHE A 371 20.37 1.39 -18.57
CA PHE A 371 21.30 2.52 -18.53
C PHE A 371 20.57 3.86 -18.34
N PHE A 372 19.38 4.03 -18.92
CA PHE A 372 18.64 5.30 -18.92
C PHE A 372 17.55 5.41 -17.84
N LEU A 373 17.08 4.29 -17.27
CA LEU A 373 16.15 4.21 -16.13
C LEU A 373 16.86 3.63 -14.92
#